data_AF-A0A924M620-F1
#
_entry.id   AF-A0A924M620-F1
#
_cell.length_a   1.000
_cell.length_b   1.000
_cell.length_c   1.000
_cell.angle_alpha   90.00
_cell.angle_beta   90.00
_cell.angle_gamma   90.00
#
_symmetry.space_group_name_H-M   'P 1'
#
loop_
_entity.id
_entity.type
_entity.pdbx_description
1 polymer ?
#
loop_
_entity_poly.entity_id
_entity_poly.type
_entity_poly.pdbx_seq_one_letter_code
_entity_poly.pdbx_strand_id
1 'polypeptide(L)' 'EMVRILVAGHEAVARTARQLFPLADKASDEPTADLLTQRLTVHEQTAWMLRSLLEE' A
#
# COMPACT_ATOMS: atom_id res chain seq x y z
N GLU A 1 -10.87 0.06 17.90
CA GLU A 1 -11.55 -0.55 16.73
C GLU A 1 -11.31 0.20 15.42
N MET A 2 -11.73 1.46 15.28
CA MET A 2 -11.58 2.21 14.01
C MET A 2 -10.14 2.26 13.46
N VAL A 3 -9.14 2.47 14.32
CA VAL A 3 -7.72 2.50 13.90
C VAL A 3 -7.26 1.13 13.36
N ARG A 4 -7.70 0.02 13.96
CA ARG A 4 -7.39 -1.34 13.46
C ARG A 4 -7.98 -1.57 12.07
N ILE A 5 -9.21 -1.10 11.84
CA ILE A 5 -9.87 -1.18 10.52
C ILE A 5 -9.08 -0.39 9.48
N LEU A 6 -8.63 0.83 9.82
CA LEU A 6 -7.82 1.65 8.93
C LEU A 6 -6.48 0.99 8.60
N VAL A 7 -5.76 0.45 9.60
CA VAL A 7 -4.52 -0.31 9.37
C VAL A 7 -4.77 -1.45 8.36
N ALA A 8 -5.78 -2.27 8.61
CA ALA A 8 -6.11 -3.40 7.74
C ALA A 8 -6.46 -2.94 6.32
N GLY A 9 -7.18 -1.82 6.17
CA GLY A 9 -7.51 -1.23 4.88
C GLY A 9 -6.28 -0.76 4.11
N HIS A 10 -5.38 -0.01 4.76
CA HIS A 10 -4.13 0.43 4.12
C HIS A 10 -3.23 -0.74 3.71
N GLU A 11 -3.12 -1.77 4.55
CA GLU A 11 -2.35 -2.97 4.22
C GLU A 11 -2.98 -3.78 3.07
N ALA A 12 -4.30 -3.82 2.99
CA ALA A 12 -5.00 -4.46 1.87
C ALA A 12 -4.69 -3.76 0.54
N VAL A 13 -4.76 -2.42 0.50
CA VAL A 13 -4.42 -1.65 -0.70
C VAL A 13 -2.95 -1.86 -1.08
N ALA A 14 -2.03 -1.84 -0.11
CA ALA A 14 -0.61 -2.09 -0.37
C ALA A 14 -0.36 -3.50 -0.94
N ARG A 15 -1.03 -4.54 -0.41
CA ARG A 15 -0.93 -5.90 -0.98
C ARG A 15 -1.41 -5.96 -2.43
N THR A 16 -2.57 -5.36 -2.72
CA THR A 16 -3.11 -5.31 -4.09
C THR A 16 -2.19 -4.56 -5.04
N ALA A 17 -1.62 -3.43 -4.61
CA ALA A 17 -0.67 -2.67 -5.42
C ALA A 17 0.58 -3.49 -5.75
N ARG A 18 1.13 -4.26 -4.80
CA ARG A 18 2.28 -5.15 -5.06
C ARG A 18 1.97 -6.25 -6.08
N GLN A 19 0.75 -6.80 -6.05
CA GLN A 19 0.32 -7.83 -6.99
C GLN A 19 0.16 -7.30 -8.43
N LEU A 20 0.04 -5.99 -8.60
CA LEU A 20 -0.12 -5.35 -9.92
C LEU A 20 1.21 -5.13 -10.65
N PHE A 21 2.34 -5.04 -9.95
CA PHE A 21 3.65 -4.81 -10.58
C PHE A 21 4.01 -5.81 -11.68
N PRO A 22 3.85 -7.14 -11.50
CA PRO A 22 4.13 -8.09 -12.58
C PRO A 22 3.27 -7.86 -13.83
N LEU A 23 2.05 -7.34 -13.67
CA LEU A 23 1.17 -7.02 -14.78
C LEU A 23 1.63 -5.76 -15.51
N ALA A 24 2.00 -4.71 -14.76
CA ALA A 24 2.54 -3.47 -15.32
C ALA A 24 3.87 -3.72 -16.06
N ASP A 25 4.76 -4.55 -15.47
CA ASP A 25 6.02 -4.96 -16.08
C ASP A 25 5.79 -5.75 -17.39
N LYS A 26 4.88 -6.72 -17.39
CA LYS A 26 4.50 -7.49 -18.59
C LYS A 26 3.96 -6.60 -19.73
N ALA A 27 3.30 -5.50 -19.38
CA ALA A 27 2.76 -4.54 -20.33
C ALA A 27 3.77 -3.47 -20.77
N SER A 28 4.97 -3.43 -20.16
CA SER A 28 5.93 -2.32 -20.30
C SER A 28 5.24 -0.97 -20.04
N ASP A 29 4.48 -0.90 -18.94
CA ASP A 29 3.77 0.30 -18.50
C ASP A 29 4.50 0.91 -17.29
N GLU A 30 5.60 1.62 -17.58
CA GLU A 30 6.41 2.30 -16.56
C GLU A 30 5.63 3.38 -15.80
N PRO A 31 4.75 4.20 -16.42
CA PRO A 31 3.94 5.17 -15.69
C PRO A 31 3.04 4.52 -14.62
N THR A 32 2.41 3.39 -14.94
CA THR A 32 1.60 2.65 -13.96
C THR A 32 2.49 2.09 -12.84
N ALA A 33 3.66 1.55 -13.16
CA ALA A 33 4.60 1.06 -12.15
C ALA A 33 5.08 2.18 -11.20
N ASP A 34 5.38 3.36 -11.72
CA ASP A 34 5.76 4.52 -10.89
C ASP A 34 4.60 4.97 -9.98
N LEU A 35 3.38 5.05 -10.53
CA LEU A 35 2.19 5.38 -9.74
C LEU A 35 1.97 4.38 -8.59
N LEU A 36 2.14 3.07 -8.84
CA LEU A 36 2.03 2.04 -7.81
C LEU A 36 3.09 2.22 -6.72
N THR A 37 4.32 2.59 -7.09
CA THR A 37 5.42 2.86 -6.15
C THR A 37 5.08 4.02 -5.21
N GLN A 38 4.58 5.13 -5.76
CA GLN A 38 4.17 6.28 -4.96
C GLN A 38 3.01 5.93 -4.02
N ARG A 39 2.02 5.17 -4.51
CA ARG A 39 0.86 4.74 -3.69
C ARG A 39 1.29 3.81 -2.56
N LEU A 40 2.19 2.88 -2.83
CA LEU A 40 2.73 1.99 -1.81
C LEU A 40 3.41 2.77 -0.69
N THR A 41 4.24 3.74 -1.03
CA THR A 41 4.93 4.59 -0.05
C THR A 41 3.93 5.23 0.92
N VAL A 42 2.86 5.83 0.41
CA VAL A 42 1.84 6.48 1.25
C VAL A 42 1.09 5.47 2.12
N HIS A 43 0.64 4.35 1.54
CA HIS A 43 -0.15 3.37 2.28
C HIS A 43 0.67 2.65 3.36
N GLU A 44 1.93 2.34 3.09
CA GLU A 44 2.83 1.69 4.05
C GLU A 44 3.21 2.64 5.19
N GLN A 45 3.58 3.89 4.89
CA GLN A 45 3.87 4.89 5.93
C GLN A 45 2.65 5.14 6.81
N THR A 46 1.46 5.28 6.21
CA THR A 46 0.23 5.48 6.97
C THR A 46 -0.11 4.27 7.84
N ALA A 47 -0.01 3.04 7.30
CA ALA A 47 -0.22 1.83 8.07
C ALA A 47 0.77 1.72 9.24
N TRP A 48 2.04 2.07 9.02
CA TRP A 48 3.05 2.09 10.09
C TRP A 48 2.70 3.08 11.19
N MET A 49 2.37 4.33 10.85
CA MET A 49 1.97 5.36 11.82
C MET A 49 0.70 4.94 12.60
N LEU A 50 -0.27 4.31 11.94
CA LEU A 50 -1.47 3.84 12.61
C LEU A 50 -1.20 2.63 13.52
N ARG A 51 -0.25 1.75 13.17
CA ARG A 51 0.20 0.66 14.04
C ARG A 51 0.87 1.19 15.30
N SER A 52 1.70 2.23 15.22
CA SER A 52 2.33 2.82 16.41
C SER A 52 1.32 3.45 17.37
N LEU A 53 0.11 3.81 16.90
CA LEU A 53 -0.98 4.28 17.78
C LEU A 53 -1.75 3.14 18.47
N LEU A 54 -1.53 1.90 18.04
CA LEU A 54 -2.11 0.69 18.62
C LEU A 54 -1.13 -0.08 19.50
N GLU A 55 0.16 0.25 19.41
CA GLU A 55 1.21 -0.26 20.29
C GLU A 55 1.16 0.53 21.62
N GLU A 56 0.85 -0.19 22.71
CA GLU A 56 1.13 0.22 24.10
C GLU A 56 2.47 -0.38 24.54
#